data_AF-A0A2P2DVL6-F1
#
_entry.id   AF-A0A2P2DVL6-F1
#
_cell.length_a   1.000
_cell.length_b   1.000
_cell.length_c   1.000
_cell.angle_alpha   90.00
_cell.angle_beta   90.00
_cell.angle_gamma   90.00
#
_symmetry.space_group_name_H-M   'P 1'
#
loop_
_entity.id
_entity.type
_entity.pdbx_description
1 polymer ?
#
loop_
_entity_poly.entity_id
_entity_poly.type
_entity_poly.pdbx_seq_one_letter_code
_entity_poly.pdbx_strand_id
1 'polypeptide(L)'
;MKKYIPMLFVLLGLIVNCAEFQGKDEDNNEELQAILLALSNNAVCPTSAVSAAPTNGTRFDFTQCSGPASAALKLAGFTANEVQLIGGLVGSGNNSTIITDASRLSGSATEKKATIQITYVMNASDSTIDVIMPSNTSLSGATFQITTTELKKKLLNGTSALAKPGLWASSQGTEKTLCLEIHNENGAHMFGWNGPCASVNRGTYEFDEESVTGFDFSGDRIALRINKATVRSINIYNANIGTAGNIR
;
A
#
# COMPACT_ATOMS: atom_id res chain seq x y z
N MET A 1 16.36 9.13 52.83
CA MET A 1 15.32 10.03 52.27
C MET A 1 16.00 11.09 51.41
N LYS A 2 15.36 11.49 50.29
CA LYS A 2 15.73 12.57 49.35
C LYS A 2 16.73 12.25 48.21
N LYS A 3 16.30 11.49 47.19
CA LYS A 3 16.89 11.53 45.82
C LYS A 3 15.88 11.31 44.66
N TYR A 4 14.58 11.49 44.88
CA TYR A 4 13.55 11.36 43.81
C TYR A 4 12.97 12.70 43.33
N ILE A 5 13.47 13.83 43.84
CA ILE A 5 12.90 15.16 43.56
C ILE A 5 13.21 15.68 42.14
N PRO A 6 14.35 15.40 41.46
CA PRO A 6 14.59 16.01 40.15
C PRO A 6 13.86 15.30 39.00
N MET A 7 13.42 14.05 39.16
CA MET A 7 12.74 13.29 38.10
C MET A 7 11.23 13.58 38.03
N LEU A 8 10.60 13.96 39.16
CA LEU A 8 9.19 14.36 39.20
C LEU A 8 8.97 15.76 38.58
N PHE A 9 9.97 16.65 38.63
CA PHE A 9 9.90 17.98 38.01
C PHE A 9 10.03 17.95 36.48
N VAL A 10 10.76 16.98 35.91
CA VAL A 10 10.85 16.80 34.45
C VAL A 10 9.54 16.23 33.88
N LEU A 11 8.86 15.35 34.63
CA LEU A 11 7.55 14.83 34.24
C LEU A 11 6.44 15.90 34.36
N LEU A 12 6.52 16.81 35.34
CA LEU A 12 5.59 17.94 35.46
C LEU A 12 5.81 19.04 34.40
N GLY A 13 7.03 19.19 33.86
CA GLY A 13 7.33 20.18 32.82
C GLY A 13 6.68 19.87 31.45
N LEU A 14 6.35 18.60 31.18
CA LEU A 14 5.71 18.19 29.92
C LEU A 14 4.20 18.47 29.89
N ILE A 15 3.57 18.74 31.04
CA ILE A 15 2.13 19.01 31.13
C ILE A 15 1.81 20.50 30.92
N VAL A 16 2.80 21.39 31.08
CA VAL A 16 2.58 22.85 31.01
C VAL A 16 2.62 23.39 29.58
N ASN A 17 3.10 22.60 28.60
CA ASN A 17 2.99 22.93 27.18
C ASN A 17 1.71 22.37 26.51
N CYS A 18 0.82 21.70 27.26
CA CYS A 18 -0.46 21.21 26.74
C CYS A 18 -1.60 22.25 26.79
N ALA A 19 -1.38 23.42 27.40
CA ALA A 19 -2.43 24.44 27.57
C ALA A 19 -2.51 25.47 26.43
N GLU A 20 -1.56 25.47 25.49
CA GLU A 20 -1.49 26.50 24.43
C GLU A 20 -1.88 26.00 23.03
N PHE A 21 -2.47 24.80 22.93
CA PHE A 21 -2.96 24.23 21.66
C PHE A 21 -4.48 24.37 21.47
N GLN A 22 -5.14 25.23 22.26
CA GLN A 22 -6.53 25.64 22.05
C GLN A 22 -6.58 27.09 21.54
N GLY A 23 -5.96 27.33 20.40
CA GLY A 23 -5.95 28.61 19.71
C GLY A 23 -6.44 28.45 18.28
N LYS A 24 -7.74 28.72 18.08
CA LYS A 24 -8.40 29.16 16.84
C LYS A 24 -7.84 28.60 15.52
N ASP A 25 -8.43 27.50 15.08
CA ASP A 25 -9.10 27.35 13.78
C ASP A 25 -9.70 25.94 13.74
N GLU A 26 -11.03 25.86 13.74
CA GLU A 26 -11.79 24.61 13.62
C GLU A 26 -11.68 24.11 12.17
N ASP A 27 -10.63 23.36 11.84
CA ASP A 27 -10.67 22.46 10.67
C ASP A 27 -9.60 21.34 10.63
N ASN A 28 -8.60 21.30 11.53
CA ASN A 28 -7.50 20.31 11.43
C ASN A 28 -7.27 19.43 12.69
N ASN A 29 -8.23 19.33 13.61
CA ASN A 29 -8.05 18.59 14.87
C ASN A 29 -8.27 17.07 14.77
N GLU A 30 -8.90 16.56 13.72
CA GLU A 30 -9.21 15.12 13.60
C GLU A 30 -7.96 14.26 13.43
N GLU A 31 -6.98 14.73 12.66
CA GLU A 31 -5.74 14.00 12.43
C GLU A 31 -4.87 13.93 13.70
N LEU A 32 -4.78 15.05 14.43
CA LEU A 32 -4.05 15.10 15.70
C LEU A 32 -4.71 14.21 16.76
N GLN A 33 -6.04 14.24 16.85
CA GLN A 33 -6.79 13.35 17.74
C GLN A 33 -6.63 11.88 17.36
N ALA A 34 -6.64 11.55 16.06
CA ALA A 34 -6.40 10.19 15.57
C ALA A 34 -4.98 9.70 15.90
N ILE A 35 -3.96 10.55 15.76
CA ILE A 35 -2.58 10.23 16.12
C ILE A 35 -2.45 10.02 17.64
N LEU A 36 -3.04 10.90 18.45
CA LEU A 36 -2.98 10.80 19.90
C LEU A 36 -3.72 9.55 20.41
N LEU A 37 -4.84 9.19 19.77
CA LEU A 37 -5.58 7.96 20.05
C LEU A 37 -4.82 6.71 19.59
N ALA A 38 -4.08 6.77 18.48
CA ALA A 38 -3.25 5.66 18.03
C ALA A 38 -2.07 5.41 19.01
N LEU A 39 -1.42 6.48 19.47
CA LEU A 39 -0.33 6.41 20.45
C LEU A 39 -0.83 5.87 21.80
N SER A 40 -2.01 6.28 22.26
CA SER A 40 -2.59 5.78 23.52
C SER A 40 -2.99 4.30 23.45
N ASN A 41 -3.25 3.77 22.26
CA ASN A 41 -3.54 2.36 22.00
C ASN A 41 -2.29 1.51 21.73
N ASN A 42 -1.08 2.05 21.93
CA ASN A 42 0.19 1.41 21.56
C ASN A 42 0.19 0.93 20.09
N ALA A 43 -0.52 1.64 19.21
CA ALA A 43 -0.55 1.33 17.81
C ALA A 43 0.78 1.75 17.16
N VAL A 44 1.39 0.82 16.43
CA VAL A 44 2.67 1.04 15.77
C VAL A 44 2.58 0.39 14.40
N CYS A 45 3.07 1.08 13.38
CA CYS A 45 3.24 0.48 12.05
C CYS A 45 4.43 1.17 11.39
N PRO A 46 5.65 0.66 11.60
CA PRO A 46 6.84 1.36 11.18
C PRO A 46 6.95 1.33 9.66
N THR A 47 7.42 2.44 9.12
CA THR A 47 7.80 2.54 7.71
C THR A 47 9.30 2.75 7.62
N SER A 48 9.90 2.27 6.53
CA SER A 48 11.33 2.46 6.28
C SER A 48 11.54 2.95 4.86
N ALA A 49 12.58 3.77 4.67
CA ALA A 49 13.00 4.14 3.33
C ALA A 49 13.58 2.90 2.63
N VAL A 50 13.19 2.70 1.38
CA VAL A 50 13.87 1.77 0.47
C VAL A 50 14.83 2.59 -0.36
N SER A 51 16.12 2.29 -0.25
CA SER A 51 17.20 2.92 -1.03
C SER A 51 17.84 1.96 -2.03
N ALA A 52 17.29 0.75 -2.17
CA ALA A 52 17.79 -0.23 -3.12
C ALA A 52 17.44 0.21 -4.54
N ALA A 53 18.42 0.05 -5.44
CA ALA A 53 18.23 0.35 -6.84
C ALA A 53 16.93 -0.28 -7.35
N PRO A 54 16.15 0.50 -8.11
CA PRO A 54 16.61 1.66 -8.86
C PRO A 54 16.00 2.99 -8.41
N THR A 55 15.26 3.02 -7.31
CA THR A 55 14.63 4.26 -6.83
C THR A 55 14.44 4.28 -5.32
N ASN A 56 14.21 5.49 -4.80
CA ASN A 56 13.77 5.70 -3.44
C ASN A 56 12.31 5.22 -3.30
N GLY A 57 11.98 4.68 -2.15
CA GLY A 57 10.62 4.23 -1.88
C GLY A 57 10.32 4.21 -0.40
N THR A 58 9.08 3.86 -0.07
CA THR A 58 8.67 3.56 1.30
C THR A 58 8.29 2.10 1.38
N ARG A 59 8.90 1.37 2.32
CA ARG A 59 8.50 0.03 2.72
C ARG A 59 7.57 0.12 3.92
N PHE A 60 6.43 -0.54 3.78
CA PHE A 60 5.45 -0.79 4.82
C PHE A 60 5.56 -2.27 5.19
N ASP A 61 6.12 -2.56 6.37
CA ASP A 61 6.28 -3.92 6.86
C ASP A 61 5.16 -4.23 7.87
N PHE A 62 4.08 -4.83 7.38
CA PHE A 62 2.91 -5.12 8.21
C PHE A 62 3.15 -6.19 9.26
N THR A 63 4.23 -6.96 9.14
CA THR A 63 4.63 -7.95 10.15
C THR A 63 5.10 -7.29 11.44
N GLN A 64 5.55 -6.03 11.36
CA GLN A 64 6.03 -5.22 12.47
C GLN A 64 4.95 -4.29 13.05
N CYS A 65 3.72 -4.33 12.50
CA CYS A 65 2.63 -3.49 12.98
C CYS A 65 1.91 -4.16 14.17
N SER A 66 1.49 -3.34 15.13
CA SER A 66 0.83 -3.78 16.36
C SER A 66 -0.30 -2.84 16.78
N GLY A 67 -1.21 -3.34 17.63
CA GLY A 67 -2.38 -2.61 18.10
C GLY A 67 -3.59 -2.74 17.17
N PRO A 68 -4.65 -1.95 17.38
CA PRO A 68 -5.82 -1.93 16.50
C PRO A 68 -5.41 -1.58 15.06
N ALA A 69 -5.83 -2.41 14.09
CA ALA A 69 -5.36 -2.31 12.70
C ALA A 69 -5.63 -0.93 12.07
N SER A 70 -6.83 -0.37 12.26
CA SER A 70 -7.19 0.96 11.75
C SER A 70 -6.28 2.06 12.30
N ALA A 71 -5.98 2.04 13.59
CA ALA A 71 -5.10 3.03 14.23
C ALA A 71 -3.65 2.91 13.75
N ALA A 72 -3.13 1.68 13.70
CA ALA A 72 -1.76 1.42 13.26
C ALA A 72 -1.54 1.78 11.78
N LEU A 73 -2.49 1.41 10.91
CA LEU A 73 -2.43 1.72 9.48
C LEU A 73 -2.63 3.21 9.20
N LYS A 74 -3.43 3.91 10.01
CA LYS A 74 -3.57 5.36 9.92
C LYS A 74 -2.24 6.07 10.15
N LEU A 75 -1.45 5.63 11.13
CA LEU A 75 -0.09 6.16 11.36
C LEU A 75 0.86 5.89 10.18
N ALA A 76 0.66 4.78 9.45
CA ALA A 76 1.39 4.48 8.23
C ALA A 76 0.85 5.21 6.98
N GLY A 77 -0.19 6.05 7.13
CA GLY A 77 -0.81 6.80 6.03
C GLY A 77 -1.74 5.95 5.17
N PHE A 78 -2.51 5.06 5.80
CA PHE A 78 -3.59 4.31 5.17
C PHE A 78 -4.90 4.44 5.93
N THR A 79 -5.99 4.51 5.18
CA THR A 79 -7.33 4.24 5.70
C THR A 79 -7.62 2.75 5.52
N ALA A 80 -8.11 2.11 6.58
CA ALA A 80 -8.29 0.66 6.62
C ALA A 80 -9.72 0.29 7.05
N ASN A 81 -10.26 -0.77 6.45
CA ASN A 81 -11.57 -1.32 6.77
C ASN A 81 -11.50 -2.84 6.90
N GLU A 82 -12.11 -3.41 7.94
CA GLU A 82 -12.25 -4.86 8.17
C GLU A 82 -10.97 -5.69 7.93
N VAL A 83 -9.80 -5.16 8.32
CA VAL A 83 -8.51 -5.86 8.28
C VAL A 83 -7.99 -6.10 9.69
N GLN A 84 -7.11 -7.10 9.83
CA GLN A 84 -6.47 -7.46 11.09
C GLN A 84 -4.95 -7.48 10.93
N LEU A 85 -4.23 -7.24 12.03
CA LEU A 85 -2.77 -7.36 12.09
C LEU A 85 -2.40 -8.67 12.80
N ILE A 86 -2.19 -9.74 12.04
CA ILE A 86 -1.83 -11.07 12.56
C ILE A 86 -0.62 -11.58 11.77
N GLY A 87 0.58 -11.20 12.25
CA GLY A 87 1.84 -11.44 11.53
C GLY A 87 1.92 -10.72 10.18
N GLY A 88 1.03 -9.77 9.92
CA GLY A 88 0.84 -9.13 8.62
C GLY A 88 -0.60 -8.63 8.50
N LEU A 89 -0.90 -7.97 7.40
CA LEU A 89 -2.23 -7.45 7.11
C LEU A 89 -3.12 -8.56 6.57
N VAL A 90 -4.05 -9.04 7.39
CA VAL A 90 -4.98 -10.12 7.06
C VAL A 90 -6.33 -9.52 6.66
N GLY A 91 -6.84 -9.97 5.52
CA GLY A 91 -8.21 -9.71 5.10
C GLY A 91 -8.99 -11.01 4.90
N SER A 92 -10.25 -11.01 5.32
CA SER A 92 -11.12 -12.20 5.33
C SER A 92 -12.26 -12.13 4.33
N GLY A 93 -12.46 -10.99 3.64
CA GLY A 93 -13.59 -10.79 2.73
C GLY A 93 -13.44 -9.57 1.83
N ASN A 94 -14.45 -9.34 0.99
CA ASN A 94 -14.44 -8.26 0.00
C ASN A 94 -14.48 -6.83 0.60
N ASN A 95 -14.78 -6.72 1.88
CA ASN A 95 -14.76 -5.46 2.62
C ASN A 95 -13.40 -5.16 3.27
N SER A 96 -12.52 -6.17 3.39
CA SER A 96 -11.20 -6.03 3.99
C SER A 96 -10.29 -5.23 3.07
N THR A 97 -10.15 -3.93 3.31
CA THR A 97 -9.49 -3.02 2.38
C THR A 97 -8.54 -2.07 3.07
N ILE A 98 -7.48 -1.67 2.36
CA ILE A 98 -6.65 -0.53 2.71
C ILE A 98 -6.53 0.41 1.52
N ILE A 99 -6.37 1.70 1.77
CA ILE A 99 -6.13 2.71 0.76
C ILE A 99 -5.15 3.75 1.28
N THR A 100 -4.19 4.17 0.47
CA THR A 100 -3.24 5.21 0.87
C THR A 100 -3.94 6.55 1.06
N ASP A 101 -3.59 7.26 2.13
CA ASP A 101 -4.20 8.55 2.51
C ASP A 101 -3.71 9.72 1.66
N ALA A 102 -2.63 9.53 0.91
CA ALA A 102 -2.07 10.51 0.00
C ALA A 102 -1.67 9.86 -1.33
N SER A 103 -1.33 10.72 -2.28
CA SER A 103 -0.64 10.39 -3.51
C SER A 103 0.60 9.55 -3.28
N ARG A 104 0.76 8.51 -4.08
CA ARG A 104 1.91 7.60 -4.12
C ARG A 104 2.43 7.36 -5.54
N LEU A 105 1.82 7.97 -6.54
CA LEU A 105 2.34 7.98 -7.91
C LEU A 105 3.37 9.11 -8.05
N SER A 106 4.51 8.80 -8.63
CA SER A 106 5.49 9.80 -9.06
C SER A 106 5.08 10.39 -10.40
N GLY A 107 5.18 11.70 -10.60
CA GLY A 107 4.74 12.25 -11.88
C GLY A 107 4.74 13.76 -12.02
N SER A 108 4.65 14.21 -13.26
CA SER A 108 4.26 15.56 -13.64
C SER A 108 2.73 15.64 -13.79
N ALA A 109 2.20 16.80 -14.18
CA ALA A 109 0.76 16.95 -14.42
C ALA A 109 0.20 16.00 -15.51
N THR A 110 1.06 15.49 -16.41
CA THR A 110 0.66 14.69 -17.58
C THR A 110 1.15 13.24 -17.55
N GLU A 111 2.19 12.94 -16.77
CA GLU A 111 2.74 11.59 -16.67
C GLU A 111 2.76 11.11 -15.23
N LYS A 112 2.24 9.92 -14.97
CA LYS A 112 2.27 9.31 -13.63
C LYS A 112 2.80 7.90 -13.68
N LYS A 113 3.64 7.55 -12.71
CA LYS A 113 4.33 6.26 -12.62
C LYS A 113 4.38 5.79 -11.18
N ALA A 114 4.13 4.51 -10.95
CA ALA A 114 4.50 3.86 -9.70
C ALA A 114 5.04 2.47 -9.95
N THR A 115 5.95 2.08 -9.08
CA THR A 115 6.34 0.69 -8.92
C THR A 115 5.88 0.25 -7.54
N ILE A 116 5.25 -0.92 -7.49
CA ILE A 116 4.70 -1.51 -6.28
C ILE A 116 5.29 -2.91 -6.15
N GLN A 117 5.93 -3.19 -5.02
CA GLN A 117 6.30 -4.54 -4.64
C GLN A 117 5.35 -5.03 -3.55
N ILE A 118 4.72 -6.19 -3.73
CA ILE A 118 3.79 -6.74 -2.73
C ILE A 118 4.29 -8.14 -2.35
N THR A 119 4.49 -8.36 -1.05
CA THR A 119 4.77 -9.69 -0.49
C THR A 119 3.54 -10.20 0.23
N TYR A 120 3.06 -11.39 -0.13
CA TYR A 120 1.78 -11.92 0.36
C TYR A 120 1.78 -13.45 0.46
N VAL A 121 0.78 -13.98 1.18
CA VAL A 121 0.43 -15.39 1.28
C VAL A 121 -1.07 -15.55 1.00
N MET A 122 -1.43 -16.50 0.14
CA MET A 122 -2.82 -16.89 -0.09
C MET A 122 -3.22 -17.98 0.90
N ASN A 123 -4.25 -17.76 1.73
CA ASN A 123 -4.58 -18.67 2.84
C ASN A 123 -5.60 -19.76 2.46
N ALA A 124 -6.31 -19.59 1.35
CA ALA A 124 -7.35 -20.48 0.82
C ALA A 124 -7.17 -20.68 -0.70
N SER A 125 -7.79 -21.71 -1.27
CA SER A 125 -7.75 -21.96 -2.72
C SER A 125 -8.46 -20.87 -3.53
N ASP A 126 -9.47 -20.23 -2.93
CA ASP A 126 -10.26 -19.13 -3.50
C ASP A 126 -9.82 -17.74 -2.99
N SER A 127 -8.62 -17.63 -2.42
CA SER A 127 -8.06 -16.34 -2.00
C SER A 127 -7.88 -15.38 -3.16
N THR A 128 -8.12 -14.10 -2.90
CA THR A 128 -7.88 -13.04 -3.87
C THR A 128 -7.29 -11.79 -3.20
N ILE A 129 -6.38 -11.12 -3.87
CA ILE A 129 -5.97 -9.75 -3.56
C ILE A 129 -6.26 -8.90 -4.79
N ASP A 130 -7.18 -7.94 -4.67
CA ASP A 130 -7.35 -6.93 -5.70
C ASP A 130 -6.37 -5.77 -5.38
N VAL A 131 -5.49 -5.45 -6.33
CA VAL A 131 -4.70 -4.22 -6.33
C VAL A 131 -5.47 -3.19 -7.14
N ILE A 132 -5.91 -2.12 -6.48
CA ILE A 132 -6.83 -1.11 -6.99
C ILE A 132 -6.08 0.22 -7.09
N MET A 133 -6.23 0.92 -8.20
CA MET A 133 -5.65 2.26 -8.43
C MET A 133 -6.76 3.30 -8.52
N PRO A 134 -7.27 3.78 -7.38
CA PRO A 134 -8.40 4.71 -7.35
C PRO A 134 -7.97 6.16 -7.50
N SER A 135 -8.89 6.98 -8.04
CA SER A 135 -8.65 8.41 -8.19
C SER A 135 -8.93 9.23 -6.92
N ASN A 136 -9.59 8.63 -5.94
CA ASN A 136 -9.98 9.23 -4.67
C ASN A 136 -10.04 8.13 -3.59
N THR A 137 -10.70 8.38 -2.46
CA THR A 137 -10.82 7.39 -1.37
C THR A 137 -11.83 6.27 -1.64
N SER A 138 -12.59 6.33 -2.73
CA SER A 138 -13.46 5.22 -3.17
C SER A 138 -12.61 4.06 -3.71
N LEU A 139 -13.08 2.82 -3.53
CA LEU A 139 -12.42 1.62 -4.08
C LEU A 139 -12.76 1.39 -5.56
N SER A 140 -12.98 2.47 -6.31
CA SER A 140 -13.26 2.46 -7.74
C SER A 140 -11.99 2.83 -8.51
N GLY A 141 -11.54 1.98 -9.42
CA GLY A 141 -10.32 2.23 -10.18
C GLY A 141 -9.76 0.98 -10.85
N ALA A 142 -8.54 1.10 -11.38
CA ALA A 142 -7.89 0.02 -12.14
C ALA A 142 -7.64 -1.13 -11.21
N THR A 143 -8.19 -2.28 -11.53
CA THR A 143 -8.14 -3.40 -10.61
C THR A 143 -7.52 -4.61 -11.28
N PHE A 144 -6.49 -5.14 -10.64
CA PHE A 144 -5.87 -6.40 -10.97
C PHE A 144 -6.07 -7.32 -9.80
N GLN A 145 -6.53 -8.52 -10.09
CA GLN A 145 -6.77 -9.54 -9.09
C GLN A 145 -5.65 -10.56 -9.14
N ILE A 146 -4.93 -10.66 -8.04
CA ILE A 146 -4.02 -11.74 -7.73
C ILE A 146 -4.86 -12.86 -7.12
N THR A 147 -4.75 -14.07 -7.64
CA THR A 147 -5.39 -15.28 -7.12
C THR A 147 -4.33 -16.31 -6.67
N THR A 148 -4.73 -17.52 -6.34
CA THR A 148 -3.80 -18.60 -6.00
C THR A 148 -2.94 -19.09 -7.17
N THR A 149 -3.36 -18.86 -8.41
CA THR A 149 -2.71 -19.41 -9.62
C THR A 149 -2.42 -18.37 -10.70
N GLU A 150 -3.07 -17.21 -10.65
CA GLU A 150 -3.01 -16.23 -11.73
C GLU A 150 -3.11 -14.79 -11.24
N LEU A 151 -2.53 -13.88 -12.01
CA LEU A 151 -2.87 -12.46 -12.05
C LEU A 151 -3.78 -12.20 -13.24
N LYS A 152 -4.91 -11.52 -13.01
CA LYS A 152 -5.84 -11.11 -14.05
C LYS A 152 -6.33 -9.67 -13.84
N LYS A 153 -6.85 -9.06 -14.89
CA LYS A 153 -7.55 -7.77 -14.78
C LYS A 153 -8.97 -7.98 -14.25
N LYS A 154 -9.54 -7.00 -13.55
CA LYS A 154 -10.92 -7.06 -13.07
C LYS A 154 -11.69 -5.88 -13.66
N LEU A 155 -12.74 -6.17 -14.42
CA LEU A 155 -13.66 -5.12 -14.88
C LEU A 155 -14.70 -4.85 -13.79
N LEU A 156 -15.22 -3.63 -13.80
CA LEU A 156 -16.26 -3.18 -12.87
C LEU A 156 -17.50 -4.09 -12.86
N ASN A 157 -17.80 -4.78 -13.98
CA ASN A 157 -18.98 -5.64 -14.15
C ASN A 157 -18.67 -7.05 -14.72
N GLY A 158 -17.44 -7.55 -14.61
CA GLY A 158 -17.09 -8.87 -15.14
C GLY A 158 -15.63 -9.29 -14.98
N THR A 159 -15.33 -10.52 -15.37
CA THR A 159 -13.97 -11.06 -15.44
C THR A 159 -13.24 -10.44 -16.62
N SER A 160 -12.04 -9.90 -16.42
CA SER A 160 -11.16 -9.49 -17.53
C SER A 160 -9.88 -10.29 -17.51
N ALA A 161 -9.40 -10.64 -18.69
CA ALA A 161 -8.08 -11.24 -18.84
C ALA A 161 -7.07 -10.11 -19.11
N LEU A 162 -5.82 -10.34 -18.72
CA LEU A 162 -4.69 -9.56 -19.22
C LEU A 162 -4.39 -10.00 -20.65
N ALA A 163 -3.82 -9.10 -21.47
CA ALA A 163 -3.22 -9.49 -22.75
C ALA A 163 -2.22 -10.65 -22.58
N LYS A 164 -1.42 -10.58 -21.50
CA LYS A 164 -0.58 -11.67 -21.02
C LYS A 164 -0.86 -11.93 -19.53
N PRO A 165 -1.58 -13.00 -19.15
CA PRO A 165 -1.82 -13.30 -17.74
C PRO A 165 -0.51 -13.71 -17.06
N GLY A 166 -0.34 -13.26 -15.81
CA GLY A 166 0.71 -13.78 -14.95
C GLY A 166 0.27 -15.13 -14.43
N LEU A 167 0.98 -16.20 -14.77
CA LEU A 167 0.63 -17.55 -14.34
C LEU A 167 1.67 -18.09 -13.37
N TRP A 168 1.21 -18.77 -12.33
CA TRP A 168 2.09 -19.53 -11.43
C TRP A 168 1.40 -20.80 -10.95
N ALA A 169 2.19 -21.81 -10.59
CA ALA A 169 1.66 -23.02 -9.98
C ALA A 169 0.90 -22.67 -8.67
N SER A 170 -0.19 -23.40 -8.39
CA SER A 170 -0.97 -23.22 -7.16
C SER A 170 -0.06 -23.16 -5.94
N SER A 171 -0.11 -22.03 -5.23
CA SER A 171 0.84 -21.72 -4.17
C SER A 171 0.17 -21.29 -2.87
N GLN A 172 -0.97 -21.91 -2.54
CA GLN A 172 -1.63 -21.68 -1.25
C GLN A 172 -0.64 -21.91 -0.10
N GLY A 173 -0.66 -21.03 0.90
CA GLY A 173 0.22 -21.06 2.07
C GLY A 173 1.68 -20.71 1.78
N THR A 174 2.06 -20.49 0.53
CA THR A 174 3.42 -20.12 0.15
C THR A 174 3.53 -18.61 0.00
N GLU A 175 4.57 -18.02 0.58
CA GLU A 175 4.87 -16.60 0.39
C GLU A 175 5.34 -16.32 -1.04
N LYS A 176 4.81 -15.25 -1.60
CA LYS A 176 5.14 -14.75 -2.95
C LYS A 176 5.43 -13.26 -2.87
N THR A 177 6.31 -12.81 -3.75
CA THR A 177 6.57 -11.39 -3.98
C THR A 177 6.27 -11.08 -5.43
N LEU A 178 5.49 -10.05 -5.68
CA LEU A 178 5.23 -9.53 -7.02
C LEU A 178 5.79 -8.13 -7.15
N CYS A 179 6.33 -7.82 -8.33
CA CYS A 179 6.63 -6.47 -8.75
C CYS A 179 5.61 -6.02 -9.80
N LEU A 180 4.99 -4.87 -9.58
CA LEU A 180 4.04 -4.23 -10.48
C LEU A 180 4.59 -2.86 -10.87
N GLU A 181 4.58 -2.55 -12.16
CA GLU A 181 4.87 -1.23 -12.71
C GLU A 181 3.63 -0.69 -13.40
N ILE A 182 3.32 0.57 -13.12
CA ILE A 182 2.10 1.24 -13.54
C ILE A 182 2.51 2.56 -14.12
N HIS A 183 2.26 2.79 -15.41
CA HIS A 183 2.48 4.11 -15.96
C HIS A 183 1.24 4.64 -16.69
N ASN A 184 1.20 5.97 -16.76
CA ASN A 184 0.25 6.77 -17.49
C ASN A 184 1.06 7.79 -18.29
N GLU A 185 1.36 7.47 -19.56
CA GLU A 185 2.20 8.32 -20.42
C GLU A 185 1.48 8.68 -21.72
N ASN A 186 0.59 7.82 -22.23
CA ASN A 186 -0.33 8.06 -23.35
C ASN A 186 -1.48 7.04 -23.32
N GLY A 187 -2.09 6.92 -22.14
CA GLY A 187 -2.92 5.78 -21.77
C GLY A 187 -2.29 5.00 -20.63
N ALA A 188 -3.14 4.24 -19.96
CA ALA A 188 -2.77 3.43 -18.83
C ALA A 188 -2.06 2.15 -19.31
N HIS A 189 -0.92 1.81 -18.70
CA HIS A 189 -0.31 0.50 -18.91
C HIS A 189 0.23 -0.06 -17.61
N MET A 190 0.21 -1.39 -17.52
CA MET A 190 0.67 -2.11 -16.34
C MET A 190 1.48 -3.32 -16.72
N PHE A 191 2.63 -3.46 -16.08
CA PHE A 191 3.58 -4.55 -16.27
C PHE A 191 3.87 -5.24 -14.95
N GLY A 192 4.36 -6.47 -15.01
CA GLY A 192 5.01 -7.00 -13.84
C GLY A 192 5.69 -8.35 -13.97
N TRP A 193 6.19 -8.79 -12.82
CA TRP A 193 7.11 -9.91 -12.67
C TRP A 193 6.91 -10.60 -11.33
N ASN A 194 7.28 -11.88 -11.29
CA ASN A 194 7.51 -12.59 -10.05
C ASN A 194 8.86 -12.20 -9.44
N GLY A 195 8.83 -11.75 -8.18
CA GLY A 195 10.00 -11.42 -7.40
C GLY A 195 10.15 -9.93 -7.05
N PRO A 196 11.24 -9.57 -6.34
CA PRO A 196 11.49 -8.22 -5.87
C PRO A 196 11.78 -7.24 -7.01
N CYS A 197 11.22 -6.03 -6.97
CA CYS A 197 11.35 -5.04 -8.05
C CYS A 197 12.80 -4.65 -8.38
N ALA A 198 13.72 -4.77 -7.43
CA ALA A 198 15.13 -4.48 -7.64
C ALA A 198 15.85 -5.50 -8.55
N SER A 199 15.31 -6.71 -8.71
CA SER A 199 15.97 -7.82 -9.41
C SER A 199 15.26 -8.33 -10.66
N VAL A 200 14.11 -7.74 -11.03
CA VAL A 200 13.32 -8.21 -12.17
C VAL A 200 13.97 -7.84 -13.51
N ASN A 201 13.80 -8.70 -14.52
CA ASN A 201 14.30 -8.47 -15.87
C ASN A 201 13.33 -7.60 -16.69
N ARG A 202 13.67 -6.32 -16.87
CA ARG A 202 12.83 -5.36 -17.58
C ARG A 202 12.84 -5.45 -19.09
N GLY A 203 13.62 -6.37 -19.66
CA GLY A 203 13.56 -6.68 -21.09
C GLY A 203 12.41 -7.61 -21.45
N THR A 204 11.79 -8.25 -20.45
CA THR A 204 10.72 -9.24 -20.66
C THR A 204 9.71 -9.18 -19.53
N TYR A 205 8.50 -8.70 -19.81
CA TYR A 205 7.39 -8.74 -18.86
C TYR A 205 6.90 -10.17 -18.69
N GLU A 206 6.58 -10.60 -17.46
CA GLU A 206 5.91 -11.88 -17.23
C GLU A 206 4.40 -11.76 -17.43
N PHE A 207 3.86 -10.56 -17.18
CA PHE A 207 2.51 -10.17 -17.51
C PHE A 207 2.47 -8.69 -17.90
N ASP A 208 1.52 -8.37 -18.76
CA ASP A 208 1.33 -7.03 -19.28
C ASP A 208 -0.13 -6.80 -19.68
N GLU A 209 -0.53 -5.54 -19.53
CA GLU A 209 -1.74 -4.97 -20.11
C GLU A 209 -1.37 -3.64 -20.75
N GLU A 210 -1.33 -3.64 -22.08
CA GLU A 210 -1.18 -2.44 -22.89
C GLU A 210 -2.55 -1.74 -23.01
N SER A 211 -2.58 -0.42 -22.80
CA SER A 211 -3.77 0.41 -22.95
C SER A 211 -4.99 -0.05 -22.13
N VAL A 212 -4.94 0.12 -20.81
CA VAL A 212 -6.11 -0.09 -19.96
C VAL A 212 -7.15 0.99 -20.30
N THR A 213 -8.28 0.59 -20.91
CA THR A 213 -9.39 1.48 -21.33
C THR A 213 -10.36 1.82 -20.19
N GLY A 214 -10.86 3.06 -20.16
CA GLY A 214 -11.75 3.55 -19.09
C GLY A 214 -11.01 4.04 -17.84
N PHE A 215 -9.74 4.39 -17.99
CA PHE A 215 -8.86 4.77 -16.90
C PHE A 215 -8.59 6.26 -16.90
N ASP A 216 -8.87 6.85 -15.75
CA ASP A 216 -8.31 8.11 -15.36
C ASP A 216 -7.39 7.86 -14.16
N PHE A 217 -6.08 7.82 -14.41
CA PHE A 217 -5.08 7.89 -13.35
C PHE A 217 -4.97 9.31 -12.76
N SER A 218 -6.01 10.15 -12.87
CA SER A 218 -6.06 11.48 -12.26
C SER A 218 -5.88 11.45 -10.76
N GLY A 219 -6.26 10.37 -10.08
CA GLY A 219 -5.78 10.14 -8.72
C GLY A 219 -4.68 9.12 -8.65
N ASP A 220 -4.12 9.07 -7.48
CA ASP A 220 -2.71 8.81 -7.29
C ASP A 220 -2.49 7.88 -6.10
N ARG A 221 -3.55 7.18 -5.70
CA ARG A 221 -3.56 6.31 -4.54
C ARG A 221 -3.39 4.86 -4.95
N ILE A 222 -3.01 4.05 -3.98
CA ILE A 222 -2.93 2.60 -4.10
C ILE A 222 -3.84 2.02 -3.02
N ALA A 223 -4.72 1.12 -3.44
CA ALA A 223 -5.61 0.41 -2.54
C ALA A 223 -5.50 -1.10 -2.73
N LEU A 224 -5.72 -1.85 -1.66
CA LEU A 224 -5.84 -3.30 -1.69
C LEU A 224 -7.22 -3.70 -1.17
N ARG A 225 -7.84 -4.70 -1.80
CA ARG A 225 -8.91 -5.50 -1.21
C ARG A 225 -8.41 -6.91 -1.02
N ILE A 226 -8.49 -7.43 0.20
CA ILE A 226 -7.78 -8.64 0.63
C ILE A 226 -8.81 -9.67 1.08
N ASN A 227 -8.98 -10.76 0.34
CA ASN A 227 -9.92 -11.82 0.68
C ASN A 227 -9.18 -13.13 0.94
N LYS A 228 -9.25 -13.62 2.18
CA LYS A 228 -8.57 -14.83 2.67
C LYS A 228 -7.08 -14.83 2.36
N ALA A 229 -6.42 -13.70 2.54
CA ALA A 229 -5.00 -13.57 2.25
C ALA A 229 -4.30 -12.72 3.32
N THR A 230 -2.98 -12.86 3.39
CA THR A 230 -2.13 -12.09 4.29
C THR A 230 -1.11 -11.32 3.46
N VAL A 231 -1.13 -9.99 3.54
CA VAL A 231 -0.09 -9.13 2.96
C VAL A 231 0.95 -8.87 4.03
N ARG A 232 2.19 -9.28 3.80
CA ARG A 232 3.31 -9.11 4.75
C ARG A 232 3.94 -7.74 4.61
N SER A 233 4.12 -7.27 3.37
CA SER A 233 4.71 -5.96 3.12
C SER A 233 4.30 -5.39 1.77
N ILE A 234 4.33 -4.07 1.67
CA ILE A 234 4.27 -3.33 0.41
C ILE A 234 5.47 -2.39 0.35
N ASN A 235 6.18 -2.36 -0.77
CA ASN A 235 7.07 -1.26 -1.09
C ASN A 235 6.42 -0.43 -2.19
N ILE A 236 6.36 0.89 -1.99
CA ILE A 236 5.90 1.82 -3.00
C ILE A 236 7.07 2.72 -3.37
N TYR A 237 7.49 2.66 -4.62
CA TYR A 237 8.62 3.41 -5.13
C TYR A 237 8.12 4.69 -5.81
N ASN A 238 8.84 5.79 -5.57
CA ASN A 238 8.44 7.14 -5.98
C ASN A 238 9.14 7.63 -7.25
N ALA A 239 9.65 6.71 -8.07
CA ALA A 239 10.17 7.02 -9.40
C ALA A 239 10.14 5.76 -10.28
N ASN A 240 10.21 5.98 -11.59
CA ASN A 240 10.27 4.94 -12.60
C ASN A 240 11.45 4.02 -12.35
N ILE A 241 11.21 2.71 -12.40
CA ILE A 241 12.27 1.79 -12.72
C ILE A 241 12.22 1.56 -14.22
N GLY A 242 13.04 2.32 -14.95
CA GLY A 242 12.97 2.40 -16.41
C GLY A 242 12.77 1.07 -17.12
N THR A 243 11.95 1.09 -18.19
CA THR A 243 11.80 -0.01 -19.13
C THR A 243 13.15 -0.33 -19.77
N ALA A 244 13.48 -1.62 -19.91
CA ALA A 244 14.53 -1.99 -20.86
C ALA A 244 13.89 -1.95 -22.25
N GLY A 245 13.92 -0.78 -22.86
CA GLY A 245 13.32 -0.54 -24.17
C GLY A 245 12.78 0.88 -24.21
N ASN A 246 13.42 1.71 -25.03
CA ASN A 246 13.05 3.09 -25.31
C ASN A 246 11.53 3.29 -25.34
N ILE A 247 11.00 4.08 -24.39
CA ILE A 247 9.79 4.84 -24.69
C ILE A 247 10.30 6.04 -25.49
N ARG A 248 10.12 5.96 -26.82
CA ARG A 248 10.20 7.11 -27.71
C ARG A 248 8.93 7.92 -27.61
#